data_AF-A0A9D1W4H7-F1
#
_entry.id   AF-A0A9D1W4H7-F1
#
_cell.length_a   1.000
_cell.length_b   1.000
_cell.length_c   1.000
_cell.angle_alpha   90.00
_cell.angle_beta   90.00
_cell.angle_gamma   90.00
#
_symmetry.space_group_name_H-M   'P 1'
#
loop_
_entity.id
_entity.type
_entity.pdbx_description
1 polymer ?
#
loop_
_entity_poly.entity_id
_entity_poly.type
_entity_poly.pdbx_seq_one_letter_code
_entity_poly.pdbx_strand_id
1 'polypeptide(L)'
;MKTQIAVRNLRLCTKDCLCLYVCPTGASDTENSVIDTEKCIGCGVCAGACPSGAISMVPLEYPPQQKKDGHLAALSFALAGNKARQEAAARKLADEAPDNESYRLMTAIARSVRLVNEDLLRESGYMLPQSGNAHELLRRLAENPPSADFPADAARKLLERIPDNDHSR
;
A
#
# COMPACT_ATOMS: atom_id res chain seq x y z
N MET A 1 3.45 27.59 2.97
CA MET A 1 3.57 26.33 2.20
C MET A 1 2.45 25.40 2.65
N LYS A 2 1.78 24.68 1.74
CA LYS A 2 0.69 23.77 2.11
C LYS A 2 1.25 22.55 2.85
N THR A 3 0.55 22.07 3.88
CA THR A 3 0.95 20.89 4.67
C THR A 3 0.12 19.65 4.34
N GLN A 4 -1.03 19.85 3.68
CA GLN A 4 -1.95 18.81 3.26
C GLN A 4 -2.45 19.07 1.84
N ILE A 5 -2.91 18.03 1.17
CA ILE A 5 -3.55 18.06 -0.14
C ILE A 5 -4.86 17.27 -0.11
N ALA A 6 -5.77 17.60 -1.00
CA ALA A 6 -6.99 16.84 -1.19
C ALA A 6 -6.72 15.63 -2.10
N VAL A 7 -7.26 14.47 -1.75
CA VAL A 7 -7.26 13.25 -2.57
C VAL A 7 -8.68 12.71 -2.71
N ARG A 8 -9.02 12.20 -3.90
CA ARG A 8 -10.35 11.68 -4.22
C ARG A 8 -10.35 10.15 -4.29
N ASN A 9 -11.24 9.51 -3.53
CA ASN A 9 -11.53 8.09 -3.62
C ASN A 9 -12.59 7.83 -4.69
N LEU A 10 -12.17 7.30 -5.84
CA LEU A 10 -13.06 7.04 -6.98
C LEU A 10 -14.16 6.01 -6.67
N ARG A 11 -13.96 5.11 -5.70
CA ARG A 11 -14.98 4.14 -5.30
C ARG A 11 -16.13 4.75 -4.51
N LEU A 12 -15.91 5.93 -3.91
CA LEU A 12 -16.94 6.67 -3.17
C LEU A 12 -17.54 7.82 -4.00
N CYS A 13 -16.89 8.20 -5.10
CA CYS A 13 -17.31 9.36 -5.90
C CYS A 13 -18.62 9.07 -6.66
N THR A 14 -19.67 9.78 -6.26
CA THR A 14 -21.03 9.74 -6.86
C THR A 14 -21.23 10.71 -8.02
N LYS A 15 -20.21 11.53 -8.36
CA LYS A 15 -20.24 12.54 -9.43
C LYS A 15 -21.29 13.66 -9.25
N ASP A 16 -21.59 14.06 -8.02
CA ASP A 16 -22.34 15.31 -7.75
C ASP A 16 -21.53 16.57 -8.12
N CYS A 17 -20.21 16.43 -8.25
CA CYS A 17 -19.28 17.44 -8.76
C CYS A 17 -19.25 18.79 -8.03
N LEU A 18 -19.83 18.92 -6.83
CA LEU A 18 -19.79 20.17 -6.05
C LEU A 18 -18.36 20.64 -5.77
N CYS A 19 -17.43 19.69 -5.59
CA CYS A 19 -16.00 19.97 -5.46
C CYS A 19 -15.44 20.87 -6.58
N LEU A 20 -15.90 20.71 -7.83
CA LEU A 20 -15.49 21.52 -8.99
C LEU A 20 -15.78 23.01 -8.79
N TYR A 21 -16.99 23.31 -8.29
CA TYR A 21 -17.47 24.68 -8.14
C TYR A 21 -16.92 25.39 -6.91
N VAL A 22 -16.56 24.64 -5.85
CA VAL A 22 -16.02 25.22 -4.62
C VAL A 22 -14.49 25.33 -4.63
N CYS A 23 -13.79 24.71 -5.57
CA CYS A 23 -12.34 24.73 -5.60
C CYS A 23 -11.81 26.06 -6.18
N PRO A 24 -11.14 26.91 -5.38
CA PRO A 24 -10.72 28.25 -5.83
C PRO A 24 -9.58 28.23 -6.86
N THR A 25 -8.88 27.10 -7.01
CA THR A 25 -7.73 26.97 -7.91
C THR A 25 -7.99 26.04 -9.10
N GLY A 26 -9.19 25.47 -9.20
CA GLY A 26 -9.52 24.46 -10.22
C GLY A 26 -8.78 23.13 -10.04
N ALA A 27 -8.17 22.87 -8.88
CA ALA A 27 -7.42 21.64 -8.63
C ALA A 27 -8.30 20.37 -8.61
N SER A 28 -9.59 20.49 -8.29
CA SER A 28 -10.50 19.35 -8.18
C SER A 28 -11.21 19.00 -9.48
N ASP A 29 -10.61 19.30 -10.62
CA ASP A 29 -11.16 18.95 -11.92
C ASP A 29 -11.53 17.45 -11.99
N THR A 30 -12.57 17.13 -12.74
CA THR A 30 -13.14 15.80 -12.86
C THR A 30 -12.79 15.09 -14.16
N GLU A 31 -12.16 15.76 -15.13
CA GLU A 31 -11.80 15.17 -16.43
C GLU A 31 -11.02 13.84 -16.27
N ASN A 32 -10.00 13.85 -15.40
CA ASN A 32 -9.25 12.65 -15.04
C ASN A 32 -9.65 12.07 -13.68
N SER A 33 -10.67 12.66 -13.04
CA SER A 33 -11.14 12.33 -11.69
C SER A 33 -10.08 12.37 -10.58
N VAL A 34 -8.85 12.83 -10.86
CA VAL A 34 -7.74 13.00 -9.92
C VAL A 34 -7.59 14.48 -9.57
N ILE A 35 -7.35 14.79 -8.29
CA ILE A 35 -7.07 16.15 -7.84
C ILE A 35 -5.65 16.53 -8.24
N ASP A 36 -5.50 17.64 -8.93
CA ASP A 36 -4.21 18.22 -9.31
C ASP A 36 -3.48 18.71 -8.04
N THR A 37 -2.45 17.96 -7.65
CA THR A 37 -1.68 18.24 -6.44
C THR A 37 -0.81 19.48 -6.57
N GLU A 38 -0.49 19.96 -7.77
CA GLU A 38 0.30 21.17 -7.99
C GLU A 38 -0.57 22.41 -7.73
N LYS A 39 -1.79 22.42 -8.26
CA LYS A 39 -2.78 23.50 -8.06
C LYS A 39 -3.46 23.47 -6.70
N CYS A 40 -3.51 22.32 -6.03
CA CYS A 40 -4.17 22.19 -4.73
C CYS A 40 -3.42 23.03 -3.69
N ILE A 41 -4.10 23.95 -3.01
CA ILE A 41 -3.51 24.79 -1.94
C ILE A 41 -3.75 24.23 -0.53
N GLY A 42 -4.40 23.06 -0.41
CA GLY A 42 -4.65 22.42 0.88
C GLY A 42 -5.77 23.03 1.72
N CYS A 43 -6.69 23.79 1.12
CA CYS A 43 -7.72 24.53 1.87
C CYS A 43 -8.90 23.69 2.37
N GLY A 44 -9.10 22.47 1.85
CA GLY A 44 -10.12 21.53 2.37
C GLY A 44 -11.58 21.81 1.99
N VAL A 45 -11.88 22.90 1.29
CA VAL A 45 -13.27 23.26 0.91
C VAL A 45 -13.96 22.17 0.07
N CYS A 46 -13.23 21.51 -0.84
CA CYS A 46 -13.76 20.42 -1.64
C CYS A 46 -14.07 19.16 -0.83
N ALA A 47 -13.30 18.90 0.24
CA ALA A 47 -13.56 17.81 1.17
C ALA A 47 -14.84 18.06 1.97
N GLY A 48 -15.00 19.28 2.50
CA GLY A 48 -16.20 19.68 3.25
C GLY A 48 -17.47 19.73 2.39
N ALA A 49 -17.34 20.05 1.10
CA ALA A 49 -18.48 20.12 0.18
C ALA A 49 -18.89 18.76 -0.42
N CYS A 50 -18.07 17.71 -0.33
CA CYS A 50 -18.35 16.46 -1.02
C CYS A 50 -19.46 15.65 -0.30
N PRO A 51 -20.67 15.50 -0.87
CA PRO A 51 -21.79 14.84 -0.18
C PRO A 51 -21.54 13.35 0.07
N SER A 52 -20.81 12.68 -0.82
CA SER A 52 -20.43 11.27 -0.67
C SER A 52 -19.20 11.05 0.22
N GLY A 53 -18.59 12.11 0.75
CA GLY A 53 -17.35 11.99 1.55
C GLY A 53 -16.18 11.40 0.75
N ALA A 54 -16.21 11.50 -0.59
CA ALA A 54 -15.21 10.90 -1.46
C ALA A 54 -13.86 11.63 -1.46
N ILE A 55 -13.75 12.80 -0.84
CA ILE A 55 -12.52 13.60 -0.80
C ILE A 55 -12.00 13.69 0.63
N SER A 56 -10.72 13.39 0.81
CA SER A 56 -10.04 13.47 2.11
C SER A 56 -8.82 14.38 2.03
N MET A 57 -8.48 15.04 3.14
CA MET A 57 -7.24 15.80 3.28
C MET A 57 -6.15 14.87 3.82
N VAL A 58 -5.05 14.74 3.08
CA VAL A 58 -3.89 13.93 3.47
C VAL A 58 -2.65 14.79 3.62
N PRO A 59 -1.76 14.48 4.58
CA PRO A 59 -0.51 15.21 4.73
C PRO A 59 0.42 14.99 3.53
N LEU A 60 1.24 15.99 3.22
CA LEU A 60 2.33 15.84 2.24
C LEU A 60 3.47 14.99 2.80
N GLU A 61 3.77 15.19 4.08
CA GLU A 61 4.81 14.45 4.80
C GLU A 61 4.15 13.43 5.73
N TYR A 62 4.39 12.16 5.48
CA TYR A 62 3.94 11.09 6.37
C TYR A 62 4.91 10.92 7.54
N PRO A 63 4.40 10.61 8.74
CA PRO A 63 5.26 10.38 9.90
C PRO A 63 6.19 9.17 9.66
N PRO A 64 7.37 9.14 10.31
CA PRO A 64 8.26 7.98 10.25
C PRO A 64 7.58 6.75 10.83
N GLN A 65 8.09 5.57 10.48
CA GLN A 65 7.58 4.31 11.00
C GLN A 65 7.72 4.26 12.53
N GLN A 66 6.65 3.85 13.23
CA GLN A 66 6.71 3.67 14.67
C GLN A 66 7.72 2.59 15.04
N LYS A 67 8.61 2.88 16.00
CA LYS A 67 9.61 1.93 16.48
C LYS A 67 8.93 0.75 17.17
N LYS A 68 9.41 -0.45 16.85
CA LYS A 68 9.01 -1.71 17.48
C LYS A 68 10.22 -2.36 18.15
N ASP A 69 9.95 -3.23 19.11
CA ASP A 69 11.00 -4.07 19.68
C ASP A 69 11.64 -4.92 18.56
N GLY A 70 12.96 -4.82 18.41
CA GLY A 70 13.67 -5.42 17.30
C GLY A 70 13.62 -6.95 17.30
N HIS A 71 13.58 -7.56 18.49
CA HIS A 71 13.48 -9.01 18.62
C HIS A 71 12.11 -9.52 18.17
N LEU A 72 11.03 -8.88 18.64
CA LEU A 72 9.67 -9.23 18.23
C LEU A 72 9.43 -8.99 16.72
N ALA A 73 9.95 -7.89 16.17
CA ALA A 73 9.85 -7.59 14.74
C ALA A 73 10.56 -8.65 13.89
N ALA A 74 11.77 -9.06 14.29
CA ALA A 74 12.54 -10.10 13.61
C ALA A 74 11.84 -11.47 13.64
N LEU A 75 11.29 -11.87 14.80
CA LEU A 75 10.51 -13.11 14.92
C LEU A 75 9.26 -13.09 14.05
N SER A 76 8.54 -11.96 14.03
CA SER A 76 7.34 -11.78 13.20
C SER A 76 7.68 -11.88 11.71
N PHE A 77 8.79 -11.28 11.28
CA PHE A 77 9.26 -11.37 9.89
C PHE A 77 9.68 -12.80 9.51
N ALA A 78 10.37 -13.52 10.40
CA ALA A 78 10.72 -14.92 10.17
C ALA A 78 9.46 -15.80 10.03
N LEU A 79 8.44 -15.55 10.86
CA LEU A 79 7.15 -16.25 10.77
C LEU A 79 6.40 -15.91 9.46
N ALA A 80 6.50 -14.68 8.97
CA ALA A 80 5.97 -14.30 7.66
C ALA A 80 6.57 -15.16 6.53
N GLY A 81 7.89 -15.40 6.57
CA GLY A 81 8.54 -16.33 5.63
C GLY A 81 8.01 -17.77 5.71
N ASN A 82 7.66 -18.26 6.91
CA ASN A 82 7.00 -19.56 7.07
C ASN A 82 5.59 -19.57 6.47
N LYS A 83 4.83 -18.48 6.65
CA LYS A 83 3.49 -18.36 6.07
C LYS A 83 3.53 -18.28 4.55
N ALA A 84 4.50 -17.58 3.95
CA ALA A 84 4.69 -17.59 2.50
C ALA A 84 4.90 -19.02 1.95
N ARG A 85 5.71 -19.84 2.62
CA ARG A 85 5.92 -21.26 2.26
C ARG A 85 4.65 -22.09 2.44
N GLN A 86 3.90 -21.88 3.52
CA GLN A 86 2.62 -22.56 3.74
C GLN A 86 1.59 -22.18 2.67
N GLU A 87 1.53 -20.92 2.26
CA GLU A 87 0.64 -20.47 1.19
C GLU A 87 1.00 -21.15 -0.14
N ALA A 88 2.28 -21.19 -0.50
CA ALA A 88 2.74 -21.86 -1.72
C ALA A 88 2.40 -23.35 -1.72
N ALA A 89 2.59 -24.05 -0.59
CA ALA A 89 2.21 -25.45 -0.45
C ALA A 89 0.70 -25.66 -0.58
N ALA A 90 -0.11 -24.82 0.08
CA ALA A 90 -1.57 -24.90 -0.01
C ALA A 90 -2.08 -24.63 -1.44
N ARG A 91 -1.47 -23.69 -2.17
CA ARG A 91 -1.78 -23.45 -3.59
C ARG A 91 -1.50 -24.69 -4.44
N LYS A 92 -0.31 -25.28 -4.29
CA LYS A 92 0.06 -26.50 -5.02
C LYS A 92 -0.93 -27.64 -4.74
N LEU A 93 -1.30 -27.84 -3.46
CA LEU A 93 -2.29 -28.86 -3.08
C LEU A 93 -3.68 -28.57 -3.64
N ALA A 94 -4.06 -27.30 -3.79
CA ALA A 94 -5.30 -26.93 -4.46
C ALA A 94 -5.23 -27.28 -5.96
N ASP A 95 -4.13 -26.94 -6.64
CA ASP A 95 -3.94 -27.22 -8.06
C ASP A 95 -3.92 -28.74 -8.37
N GLU A 96 -3.42 -29.56 -7.43
CA GLU A 96 -3.34 -31.02 -7.54
C GLU A 96 -4.52 -31.76 -6.87
N ALA A 97 -5.58 -31.04 -6.47
CA ALA A 97 -6.68 -31.63 -5.69
C ALA A 97 -7.47 -32.71 -6.47
N PRO A 98 -7.80 -33.85 -5.84
CA PRO A 98 -8.50 -34.96 -6.52
C PRO A 98 -10.01 -34.70 -6.71
N ASP A 99 -10.58 -33.81 -5.90
CA ASP A 99 -12.01 -33.51 -5.87
C ASP A 99 -12.26 -32.02 -5.52
N ASN A 100 -13.51 -31.60 -5.72
CA ASN A 100 -13.91 -30.20 -5.53
C ASN A 100 -13.85 -29.77 -4.07
N GLU A 101 -14.09 -30.69 -3.14
CA GLU A 101 -14.05 -30.46 -1.70
C GLU A 101 -12.63 -30.11 -1.25
N SER A 102 -11.66 -30.90 -1.68
CA SER A 102 -10.23 -30.73 -1.43
C SER A 102 -9.71 -29.45 -2.08
N TYR A 103 -10.11 -29.17 -3.32
CA TYR A 103 -9.77 -27.92 -4.02
C TYR A 103 -10.24 -26.70 -3.22
N ARG A 104 -11.52 -26.69 -2.79
CA ARG A 104 -12.11 -25.58 -2.02
C ARG A 104 -11.44 -25.42 -0.66
N LEU A 105 -11.13 -26.52 0.02
CA LEU A 105 -10.46 -26.50 1.31
C LEU A 105 -9.05 -25.92 1.20
N MET A 106 -8.23 -26.40 0.27
CA MET A 106 -6.86 -25.92 0.09
C MET A 106 -6.83 -24.46 -0.39
N THR A 107 -7.77 -24.06 -1.26
CA THR A 107 -7.97 -22.65 -1.64
C THR A 107 -8.27 -21.76 -0.43
N ALA A 108 -9.16 -22.22 0.46
CA ALA A 108 -9.49 -21.49 1.69
C ALA A 108 -8.29 -21.39 2.64
N ILE A 109 -7.50 -22.47 2.78
CA ILE A 109 -6.28 -22.48 3.58
C ILE A 109 -5.24 -21.50 3.00
N ALA A 110 -5.01 -21.51 1.69
CA ALA A 110 -4.10 -20.57 1.04
C ALA A 110 -4.50 -19.12 1.31
N ARG A 111 -5.80 -18.80 1.24
CA ARG A 111 -6.31 -17.47 1.57
C ARG A 111 -6.14 -17.13 3.05
N SER A 112 -6.43 -18.05 3.96
CA SER A 112 -6.26 -17.85 5.41
C SER A 112 -4.80 -17.60 5.77
N VAL A 113 -3.88 -18.41 5.25
CA VAL A 113 -2.44 -18.27 5.48
C VAL A 113 -1.94 -16.92 4.95
N ARG A 114 -2.41 -16.48 3.78
CA ARG A 114 -2.07 -15.17 3.22
C ARG A 114 -2.48 -14.03 4.14
N LEU A 115 -3.71 -14.04 4.66
CA LEU A 115 -4.19 -12.97 5.55
C LEU A 115 -3.33 -12.87 6.82
N VAL A 116 -2.99 -14.02 7.43
CA VAL A 116 -2.07 -14.06 8.58
C VAL A 116 -0.68 -13.54 8.18
N ASN A 117 -0.19 -13.86 6.98
CA ASN A 117 1.09 -13.36 6.48
C ASN A 117 1.09 -11.83 6.32
N GLU A 118 0.02 -11.27 5.75
CA GLU A 118 -0.16 -9.83 5.58
C GLU A 118 -0.12 -9.11 6.94
N ASP A 119 -0.76 -9.67 7.97
CA ASP A 119 -0.72 -9.15 9.34
C ASP A 119 0.67 -9.28 9.97
N LEU A 120 1.40 -10.38 9.75
CA LEU A 120 2.77 -10.53 10.25
C LEU A 120 3.74 -9.54 9.58
N LEU A 121 3.58 -9.26 8.29
CA LEU A 121 4.36 -8.25 7.58
C LEU A 121 4.06 -6.85 8.12
N ARG A 122 2.77 -6.54 8.36
CA ARG A 122 2.34 -5.33 9.04
C ARG A 122 2.99 -5.21 10.42
N GLU A 123 3.01 -6.30 11.18
CA GLU A 123 3.55 -6.30 12.53
C GLU A 123 5.07 -6.27 12.58
N SER A 124 5.76 -6.78 11.57
CA SER A 124 7.21 -6.66 11.41
C SER A 124 7.68 -5.33 10.83
N GLY A 125 6.76 -4.37 10.63
CA GLY A 125 7.10 -3.00 10.25
C GLY A 125 7.10 -2.73 8.75
N TYR A 126 6.61 -3.64 7.91
CA TYR A 126 6.53 -3.47 6.45
C TYR A 126 5.19 -2.85 6.00
N MET A 127 4.59 -2.00 6.84
CA MET A 127 3.30 -1.35 6.53
C MET A 127 3.47 -0.09 5.66
N LEU A 128 4.49 0.73 5.94
CA LEU A 128 4.74 1.97 5.22
C LEU A 128 5.74 1.74 4.08
N PRO A 129 5.37 1.98 2.81
CA PRO A 129 6.30 1.85 1.69
C PRO A 129 7.55 2.75 1.83
N GLN A 130 7.40 3.92 2.47
CA GLN A 130 8.44 4.92 2.70
C GLN A 130 9.44 4.53 3.80
N SER A 131 9.17 3.46 4.56
CA SER A 131 10.01 3.07 5.69
C SER A 131 11.38 2.54 5.24
N GLY A 132 12.41 2.77 6.05
CA GLY A 132 13.78 2.37 5.74
C GLY A 132 13.93 0.85 5.59
N ASN A 133 13.18 0.05 6.33
CA ASN A 133 13.16 -1.41 6.19
C ASN A 133 12.50 -1.89 4.89
N ALA A 134 11.45 -1.19 4.41
CA ALA A 134 10.87 -1.47 3.09
C ALA A 134 11.86 -1.13 1.96
N HIS A 135 12.56 -0.01 2.08
CA HIS A 135 13.61 0.39 1.13
C HIS A 135 14.79 -0.59 1.13
N GLU A 136 15.25 -1.03 2.30
CA GLU A 136 16.29 -2.05 2.44
C GLU A 136 15.87 -3.37 1.79
N LEU A 137 14.61 -3.79 1.97
CA LEU A 137 14.09 -4.98 1.32
C LEU A 137 14.08 -4.83 -0.20
N LEU A 138 13.62 -3.70 -0.74
CA LEU A 138 13.63 -3.44 -2.19
C LEU A 138 15.04 -3.43 -2.75
N ARG A 139 16.01 -2.82 -2.06
CA ARG A 139 17.43 -2.83 -2.45
C ARG A 139 17.96 -4.26 -2.52
N ARG A 140 17.75 -5.06 -1.47
CA ARG A 140 18.15 -6.47 -1.45
C ARG A 140 17.55 -7.28 -2.59
N LEU A 141 16.27 -7.08 -2.88
CA LEU A 141 15.59 -7.78 -3.98
C LEU A 141 16.09 -7.34 -5.36
N ALA A 142 16.49 -6.07 -5.52
CA ALA A 142 17.06 -5.57 -6.77
C ALA A 142 18.50 -6.05 -7.00
N GLU A 143 19.29 -6.19 -5.93
CA GLU A 143 20.69 -6.65 -5.95
C GLU A 143 20.79 -8.18 -6.01
N ASN A 144 19.91 -8.88 -5.28
CA ASN A 144 19.88 -10.33 -5.15
C ASN A 144 18.47 -10.85 -5.45
N PRO A 145 18.05 -10.87 -6.73
CA PRO A 145 16.72 -11.30 -7.11
C PRO A 145 16.48 -12.78 -6.76
N PRO A 146 15.29 -13.13 -6.23
CA PRO A 146 14.98 -14.50 -5.80
C PRO A 146 14.83 -15.50 -6.97
N SER A 147 14.63 -15.01 -8.20
CA SER A 147 14.55 -15.82 -9.42
C SER A 147 14.99 -15.01 -10.64
N ALA A 148 15.29 -15.71 -11.74
CA ALA A 148 15.65 -15.05 -13.01
C ALA A 148 14.52 -14.17 -13.56
N ASP A 149 13.26 -14.57 -13.36
CA ASP A 149 12.08 -13.83 -13.83
C ASP A 149 11.65 -12.70 -12.88
N PHE A 150 12.38 -12.48 -11.78
CA PHE A 150 12.04 -11.44 -10.84
C PHE A 150 12.21 -10.05 -11.48
N PRO A 151 11.22 -9.15 -11.38
CA PRO A 151 11.28 -7.84 -12.02
C PRO A 151 12.15 -6.84 -11.24
N ALA A 152 13.47 -7.05 -11.25
CA ALA A 152 14.44 -6.22 -10.51
C ALA A 152 14.39 -4.73 -10.92
N ASP A 153 14.11 -4.44 -12.19
CA ASP A 153 13.93 -3.05 -12.66
C ASP A 153 12.70 -2.38 -12.05
N ALA A 154 11.64 -3.14 -11.73
CA ALA A 154 10.48 -2.58 -11.04
C ALA A 154 10.86 -2.21 -9.60
N ALA A 155 11.64 -3.05 -8.90
CA ALA A 155 12.14 -2.73 -7.57
C ALA A 155 13.01 -1.47 -7.56
N ARG A 156 13.91 -1.31 -8.55
CA ARG A 156 14.70 -0.08 -8.74
C ARG A 156 13.82 1.16 -8.98
N LYS A 157 12.84 1.07 -9.87
CA LYS A 157 11.89 2.16 -10.13
C LYS A 157 11.08 2.54 -8.90
N LEU A 158 10.75 1.59 -8.02
CA LEU A 158 10.05 1.87 -6.77
C LEU A 158 10.94 2.67 -5.80
N LEU A 159 12.22 2.33 -5.69
CA LEU A 159 13.19 3.08 -4.87
C LEU A 159 13.36 4.53 -5.32
N GLU A 160 13.24 4.81 -6.62
CA GLU A 160 13.28 6.18 -7.16
C GLU A 160 12.00 6.98 -6.88
N ARG A 161 10.85 6.30 -6.86
CA ARG A 161 9.52 6.94 -6.75
C ARG A 161 9.04 7.13 -5.33
N ILE A 162 9.44 6.24 -4.43
CA ILE A 162 8.98 6.25 -3.04
C ILE A 162 10.04 6.99 -2.21
N PRO A 163 9.69 8.09 -1.54
CA PRO A 163 10.63 8.78 -0.66
C PRO A 163 10.86 7.98 0.61
N ASP A 164 12.09 8.02 1.13
CA ASP A 164 12.46 7.39 2.41
C ASP A 164 12.17 8.34 3.58
N ASN A 165 11.21 8.02 4.44
CA ASN A 165 10.80 8.90 5.54
C ASN A 165 11.54 8.66 6.87
N ASP A 166 12.42 7.66 6.96
CA ASP A 166 13.24 7.41 8.13
C ASP A 166 14.57 8.20 8.08
N HIS A 167 15.03 8.53 6.87
CA HIS A 167 16.25 9.32 6.62
C HIS A 167 16.00 10.79 6.24
N SER A 168 14.73 11.22 6.14
CA SER A 168 14.34 12.59 5.74
C SER A 168 14.40 13.63 6.88
N ARG A 169 15.48 13.67 7.68
CA ARG A 169 15.75 14.75 8.64
C ARG A 169 17.18 15.25 8.56
#